data_AF-A0A0Q9IY75-F1
#
_entry.id   AF-A0A0Q9IY75-F1
#
_cell.length_a   1.000
_cell.length_b   1.000
_cell.length_c   1.000
_cell.angle_alpha   90.00
_cell.angle_beta   90.00
_cell.angle_gamma   90.00
#
_symmetry.space_group_name_H-M   'P 1'
#
loop_
_entity.id
_entity.type
_entity.pdbx_description
1 polymer ?
#
loop_
_entity_poly.entity_id
_entity_poly.type
_entity_poly.pdbx_seq_one_letter_code
_entity_poly.pdbx_strand_id
1 'polypeptide(L)' 'MVIETYAQGPGPVYARASELGRMLPPSLAYLGSWVEAHGLNRCFQLMETEEPSVFEKWIANWAEQV' A
#
# COMPACT_ATOMS: atom_id res chain seq x y z
N MET A 1 5.72 -9.88 -1.55
CA MET A 1 5.44 -8.79 -2.52
C MET A 1 3.96 -8.46 -2.42
N VAL A 2 3.61 -7.17 -2.46
CA VAL A 2 2.22 -6.69 -2.43
C VAL A 2 1.87 -6.13 -3.81
N ILE A 3 0.66 -6.42 -4.29
CA ILE A 3 0.09 -5.83 -5.50
C ILE A 3 -1.21 -5.15 -5.11
N GLU A 4 -1.21 -3.83 -5.12
CA GLU A 4 -2.38 -3.01 -4.89
C GLU A 4 -3.08 -2.73 -6.23
N THR A 5 -4.40 -2.84 -6.26
CA THR A 5 -5.22 -2.46 -7.41
C THR A 5 -6.06 -1.25 -7.05
N TYR A 6 -5.93 -0.19 -7.83
CA TYR A 6 -6.62 1.06 -7.60
C TYR A 6 -8.06 1.03 -8.12
N ALA A 7 -9.02 1.41 -7.28
CA ALA A 7 -10.41 1.58 -7.70
C ALA A 7 -10.62 2.87 -8.52
N GLN A 8 -9.90 3.94 -8.18
CA GLN A 8 -10.07 5.28 -8.77
C GLN A 8 -8.72 5.87 -9.25
N GLY A 9 -7.79 4.99 -9.64
CA GLY A 9 -6.41 5.37 -9.93
C GLY A 9 -5.59 5.76 -8.68
N PRO A 10 -4.33 6.19 -8.86
CA PRO A 10 -3.40 6.38 -7.76
C PRO A 10 -3.64 7.67 -6.93
N GLY A 11 -4.38 8.63 -7.48
CA GLY A 11 -4.58 9.96 -6.89
C GLY A 11 -5.10 9.93 -5.44
N PRO A 12 -6.26 9.28 -5.17
CA PRO A 12 -6.80 9.19 -3.82
C PRO A 12 -5.87 8.49 -2.83
N VAL A 13 -5.16 7.45 -3.27
CA VAL A 13 -4.20 6.71 -2.43
C VAL A 13 -3.03 7.59 -2.03
N TYR A 14 -2.45 8.33 -2.97
CA TYR A 14 -1.35 9.25 -2.67
C TYR A 14 -1.78 10.44 -1.82
N ALA A 15 -2.99 10.98 -2.02
CA ALA A 15 -3.54 12.05 -1.19
C ALA A 15 -3.63 11.60 0.28
N ARG A 16 -4.25 10.43 0.53
CA ARG A 16 -4.34 9.84 1.87
C ARG A 16 -2.97 9.52 2.47
N ALA A 17 -2.05 8.98 1.66
CA ALA A 17 -0.70 8.71 2.11
C ALA A 17 0.08 9.98 2.50
N SER A 18 -0.22 11.13 1.88
CA SER A 18 0.38 12.40 2.25
C SER A 18 -0.12 12.91 3.60
N GLU A 19 -1.37 12.60 3.95
CA GLU A 19 -2.02 13.05 5.20
C GLU A 19 -1.70 12.12 6.37
N LEU A 20 -1.76 10.80 6.17
CA LEU A 20 -1.68 9.79 7.22
C LEU A 20 -0.37 8.97 7.18
N GLY A 21 0.50 9.25 6.22
CA GLY A 21 1.60 8.35 5.89
C GLY A 21 1.10 7.02 5.31
N ARG A 22 1.97 6.01 5.27
CA ARG A 22 1.62 4.68 4.74
C ARG A 22 0.91 3.75 5.73
N MET A 23 0.67 4.24 6.95
CA MET A 23 0.04 3.48 8.04
C MET A 23 0.73 2.12 8.30
N LEU A 24 2.04 2.04 8.06
CA LEU A 24 2.82 0.82 8.21
C LEU A 24 2.96 0.45 9.71
N PRO A 25 2.62 -0.78 10.11
CA PRO A 25 2.96 -1.29 11.42
C PRO A 25 4.49 -1.24 11.65
N PRO A 26 4.98 -1.10 12.90
CA PRO A 26 6.41 -1.03 13.19
C PRO A 26 7.25 -2.21 12.67
N SER A 27 6.65 -3.41 12.57
CA SER A 27 7.29 -4.63 12.08
C SER A 27 7.22 -4.81 10.55
N LEU A 28 6.70 -3.81 9.81
CA LEU A 28 6.56 -3.87 8.36
C LEU A 28 7.39 -2.79 7.67
N ALA A 29 8.50 -3.20 7.08
CA ALA A 29 9.40 -2.32 6.35
C ALA A 29 8.97 -2.18 4.89
N TYR A 30 8.95 -0.93 4.41
CA TYR A 30 8.80 -0.63 2.99
C TYR A 30 10.18 -0.49 2.35
N LEU A 31 10.39 -1.15 1.20
CA LEU A 31 11.65 -1.09 0.45
C LEU A 31 11.52 -0.31 -0.86
N GLY A 32 10.37 -0.40 -1.55
CA GLY A 32 10.17 0.26 -2.83
C GLY A 32 8.79 0.01 -3.43
N SER A 33 8.39 0.85 -4.39
CA SER A 33 7.15 0.67 -5.13
C SER A 33 7.20 1.25 -6.54
N TRP A 34 6.45 0.62 -7.43
CA TRP A 34 6.34 1.02 -8.84
C TRP A 34 4.87 0.96 -9.26
N VAL A 35 4.40 2.05 -9.87
CA VAL A 35 3.07 2.08 -10.48
C VAL A 35 3.16 1.53 -11.90
N GLU A 36 2.16 0.75 -12.29
CA GLU A 36 2.01 0.25 -13.65
C GLU A 36 2.01 1.41 -14.65
N ALA A 37 3.00 1.43 -15.56
CA ALA A 37 3.19 2.55 -16.48
C ALA A 37 2.01 2.75 -17.46
N HIS A 38 1.32 1.67 -17.81
CA HIS A 38 0.21 1.68 -18.75
C HIS A 38 -1.09 1.33 -18.02
N GLY A 39 -2.00 2.29 -17.92
CA GLY A 39 -3.28 2.12 -17.23
C GLY A 39 -3.30 2.71 -15.82
N LEU A 40 -2.15 2.81 -15.14
CA LEU A 40 -2.04 3.37 -13.78
C LEU A 40 -3.01 2.71 -12.79
N ASN A 41 -3.33 1.43 -12.99
CA ASN A 41 -4.35 0.73 -12.22
C ASN A 41 -3.77 -0.12 -11.09
N ARG A 42 -2.46 -0.35 -11.10
CA ARG A 42 -1.79 -1.21 -10.12
C ARG A 42 -0.51 -0.60 -9.59
N CYS A 43 -0.19 -0.92 -8.35
CA CYS A 43 1.07 -0.61 -7.72
C CYS A 43 1.71 -1.89 -7.16
N PHE A 44 2.97 -2.09 -7.49
CA PHE A 44 3.77 -3.20 -7.04
C PHE A 44 4.66 -2.70 -5.91
N GLN A 45 4.61 -3.35 -4.75
CA GLN A 45 5.38 -2.92 -3.58
C GLN A 45 6.27 -4.06 -3.08
N LEU A 46 7.53 -3.71 -2.85
CA LEU A 46 8.49 -4.54 -2.14
C LEU A 46 8.50 -4.14 -0.67
N MET A 47 8.19 -5.12 0.18
CA MET A 47 7.99 -4.94 1.62
C MET A 47 8.70 -6.11 2.33
N GLU A 48 9.26 -5.85 3.50
CA GLU A 48 10.01 -6.81 4.32
C GLU A 48 9.39 -6.89 5.73
N THR A 49 9.26 -8.11 6.24
CA THR A 49 8.77 -8.40 7.59
C THR A 49 9.21 -9.81 7.98
N GLU A 50 9.41 -10.02 9.29
CA GLU A 50 9.59 -11.36 9.87
C GLU A 50 8.26 -12.01 10.27
N GLU A 51 7.17 -11.22 10.28
CA GLU A 51 5.84 -11.65 10.72
C GLU A 51 4.81 -11.39 9.60
N PRO A 52 4.43 -12.39 8.78
CA PRO A 52 3.50 -12.19 7.66
C PRO A 52 2.08 -11.76 8.06
N SER A 53 1.63 -12.05 9.29
CA SER A 53 0.28 -11.69 9.78
C SER A 53 0.06 -10.16 9.83
N VAL A 54 1.13 -9.36 9.88
CA VAL A 54 1.06 -7.90 9.99
C VAL A 54 0.49 -7.26 8.72
N PHE A 55 0.54 -7.96 7.59
CA PHE A 55 -0.07 -7.50 6.34
C PHE A 55 -1.60 -7.41 6.49
N GLU A 56 -2.26 -8.31 7.22
CA GLU A 56 -3.72 -8.26 7.40
C GLU A 56 -4.14 -7.00 8.17
N LYS A 57 -3.39 -6.66 9.23
CA LYS A 57 -3.60 -5.43 10.01
C LYS A 57 -3.37 -4.19 9.14
N TRP A 58 -2.30 -4.19 8.35
CA TRP A 58 -2.00 -3.09 7.45
C TRP A 58 -3.09 -2.92 6.38
N ILE A 59 -3.55 -3.99 5.76
CA ILE A 59 -4.63 -3.97 4.75
C ILE A 59 -5.94 -3.46 5.38
N ALA A 60 -6.28 -3.89 6.59
CA ALA A 60 -7.48 -3.42 7.29
C ALA A 60 -7.47 -1.90 7.52
N ASN A 61 -6.33 -1.33 7.88
CA ASN A 61 -6.17 0.13 8.05
C ASN A 61 -6.47 0.90 6.74
N TRP A 62 -6.21 0.29 5.59
CA TRP A 62 -6.57 0.86 4.29
C TRP A 62 -8.05 0.65 3.95
N ALA A 63 -8.59 -0.55 4.21
CA ALA A 63 -9.94 -0.98 3.82
C ALA A 63 -11.07 -0.23 4.51
N GLU A 64 -10.86 0.38 5.67
CA GLU A 64 -11.92 1.15 6.35
C GLU A 64 -12.45 2.35 5.53
N GLN A 65 -11.76 2.80 4.47
CA GLN A 65 -12.14 4.04 3.76
C GLN A 65 -11.80 4.07 2.25
N VAL A 66 -11.88 2.93 1.53
CA VAL A 66 -11.78 2.88 0.05
C VAL A 66 -12.95 2.11 -0.56
#